data_AF-A0A6N4UU75-F1
#
_entry.id   AF-A0A6N4UU75-F1
#
_cell.length_a   1.000
_cell.length_b   1.000
_cell.length_c   1.000
_cell.angle_alpha   90.00
_cell.angle_beta   90.00
_cell.angle_gamma   90.00
#
_symmetry.space_group_name_H-M   'P 1'
#
loop_
_entity.id
_entity.type
_entity.pdbx_description
1 polymer ?
#
loop_
_entity_poly.entity_id
_entity_poly.type
_entity_poly.pdbx_seq_one_letter_code
_entity_poly.pdbx_strand_id
1 'polypeptide(L)'
;MTTTGDLPAKYRDAAVITFEHHAIKMASKITASKVNPLTGDVTLTLMPFEGLIHPYPLLFDPPLIEHAVGKNNGFAHRWEMLSYAFALPDPADFPALAGLTDDDKTVLRRYAKVCRRLAGYSALNDETGLSWSVKKGGQPDVKLSFPTEEAFGGTSLAFRQLHSDDETASFSRTKGLLMKAIKLLPAAEQEAPKNVVTQWAKARGKLMNRLLENIVATKVGKSGPHPAPDDFPFSYCNIDPQKLILTFNYGDTIHFSGEQESLSELLEVEANAAYYRHAVLLAITSLSHLYFGFAVLAEAAMADAS
;
A
#
# COMPACT_ATOMS: atom_id res chain seq x y z
N MET A 1 -12.34 -2.79 25.56
CA MET A 1 -11.13 -2.25 26.20
C MET A 1 -10.58 -3.33 27.12
N THR A 2 -9.50 -4.00 26.75
CA THR A 2 -8.66 -4.72 27.72
C THR A 2 -7.85 -3.63 28.43
N THR A 3 -8.47 -3.00 29.41
CA THR A 3 -7.79 -2.08 30.33
C THR A 3 -6.75 -2.86 31.10
N THR A 4 -5.48 -2.47 30.95
CA THR A 4 -4.40 -2.70 31.94
C THR A 4 -4.34 -4.11 32.52
N GLY A 5 -3.92 -5.08 31.71
CA GLY A 5 -3.14 -6.21 32.23
C GLY A 5 -1.68 -5.75 32.32
N ASP A 6 -1.02 -5.95 33.46
CA ASP A 6 0.39 -5.61 33.66
C ASP A 6 1.25 -6.02 32.46
N LEU A 7 1.72 -5.03 31.70
CA LEU A 7 2.69 -5.27 30.64
C LEU A 7 4.00 -5.73 31.31
N PRO A 8 4.56 -6.89 30.91
CA PRO A 8 5.84 -7.35 31.40
C PRO A 8 6.89 -6.24 31.34
N ALA A 9 7.74 -6.12 32.37
CA ALA A 9 8.68 -5.00 32.54
C ALA A 9 9.54 -4.68 31.30
N LYS A 10 9.77 -5.67 30.41
CA LYS A 10 10.48 -5.54 29.13
C LYS A 10 9.79 -4.68 28.05
N TYR A 11 8.55 -4.22 28.27
CA TYR A 11 7.81 -3.35 27.34
C TYR A 11 7.64 -1.91 27.85
N ARG A 12 8.26 -1.56 29.00
CA ARG A 12 8.14 -0.23 29.62
C ARG A 12 8.95 0.86 28.90
N ASP A 13 10.00 0.49 28.16
CA ASP A 13 10.88 1.45 27.45
C ASP A 13 10.37 1.84 26.05
N ALA A 14 9.26 1.25 25.59
CA ALA A 14 8.50 1.73 24.44
C ALA A 14 7.01 1.50 24.74
N ALA A 15 6.38 2.43 25.46
CA ALA A 15 4.96 2.31 25.79
C ALA A 15 4.14 2.22 24.50
N VAL A 16 3.58 1.04 24.21
CA VAL A 16 2.84 0.71 22.98
C VAL A 16 1.38 0.43 23.36
N ILE A 17 0.45 0.84 22.49
CA ILE A 17 -0.97 0.53 22.60
C ILE A 17 -1.38 -0.33 21.41
N THR A 18 -2.11 -1.40 21.69
CA THR A 18 -2.88 -2.15 20.69
C THR A 18 -4.35 -1.80 20.85
N PHE A 19 -5.05 -1.67 19.72
CA PHE A 19 -6.48 -1.42 19.67
C PHE A 19 -7.13 -2.55 18.89
N GLU A 20 -8.02 -3.27 19.56
CA GLU A 20 -8.86 -4.31 18.99
C GLU A 20 -10.33 -3.98 19.26
N HIS A 21 -11.09 -3.77 18.18
CA HIS A 21 -12.52 -3.48 18.23
C HIS A 21 -13.18 -4.06 16.98
N HIS A 22 -14.01 -5.09 17.16
CA HIS A 22 -14.51 -5.92 16.06
C HIS A 22 -13.34 -6.43 15.18
N ALA A 23 -13.36 -6.19 13.87
CA ALA A 23 -12.29 -6.58 12.96
C ALA A 23 -11.07 -5.66 13.00
N ILE A 24 -11.17 -4.48 13.64
CA ILE A 24 -10.09 -3.50 13.68
C ILE A 24 -8.94 -4.04 14.50
N LYS A 25 -7.76 -4.08 13.90
CA LYS A 25 -6.49 -4.38 14.59
C LYS A 25 -5.48 -3.30 14.27
N MET A 26 -5.08 -2.54 15.29
CA MET A 26 -4.08 -1.48 15.17
C MET A 26 -3.06 -1.56 16.29
N ALA A 27 -1.81 -1.23 15.97
CA ALA A 27 -0.76 -1.06 16.96
C ALA A 27 -0.08 0.29 16.79
N SER A 28 0.18 0.97 17.90
CA SER A 28 0.81 2.29 17.88
C SER A 28 1.76 2.45 19.05
N LYS A 29 2.85 3.17 18.83
CA LYS A 29 3.74 3.62 19.89
C LYS A 29 3.18 4.90 20.51
N ILE A 30 3.21 4.99 21.83
CA ILE A 30 2.96 6.24 22.56
C ILE A 30 4.19 7.13 22.37
N THR A 31 3.99 8.29 21.76
CA THR A 31 5.06 9.27 21.49
C THR A 31 5.02 10.45 22.47
N ALA A 32 3.88 10.73 23.08
CA ALA A 32 3.76 11.70 24.16
C ALA A 32 2.61 11.34 25.11
N SER A 33 2.71 11.80 26.36
CA SER A 33 1.67 11.70 27.36
C SER A 33 1.54 13.02 28.10
N LYS A 34 0.31 13.48 28.32
CA LYS A 34 -0.01 14.70 29.07
C LYS A 34 -1.07 14.39 30.10
N VAL A 35 -0.79 14.71 31.36
CA VAL A 35 -1.74 14.57 32.47
C VAL A 35 -2.38 15.92 32.75
N ASN A 36 -3.71 15.96 32.84
CA ASN A 36 -4.43 17.13 33.34
C ASN A 36 -4.35 17.14 34.88
N PRO A 37 -3.69 18.13 35.51
CA PRO A 37 -3.51 18.13 36.96
C PRO A 37 -4.80 18.39 37.74
N LEU A 38 -5.85 18.93 37.11
CA LEU A 38 -7.11 19.27 37.75
C LEU A 38 -8.11 18.09 37.73
N THR A 39 -8.12 17.31 36.64
CA THR A 39 -9.07 16.20 36.47
C THR A 39 -8.43 14.82 36.64
N GLY A 40 -7.10 14.74 36.57
CA GLY A 40 -6.35 13.48 36.52
C GLY A 40 -6.41 12.79 35.15
N ASP A 41 -7.04 13.39 34.14
CA ASP A 41 -7.16 12.76 32.82
C ASP A 41 -5.81 12.66 32.10
N VAL A 42 -5.58 11.55 31.41
CA VAL A 42 -4.36 11.32 30.62
C VAL A 42 -4.70 11.39 29.13
N THR A 43 -4.00 12.27 28.42
CA THR A 43 -4.03 12.34 26.95
C THR A 43 -2.76 11.71 26.38
N LEU A 44 -2.92 10.74 25.49
CA LEU A 44 -1.81 10.06 24.83
C LEU A 44 -1.73 10.49 23.38
N THR A 45 -0.52 10.78 22.90
CA THR A 45 -0.24 10.91 21.46
C THR A 45 0.29 9.56 20.97
N LEU A 46 -0.36 9.03 19.94
CA LEU A 46 -0.06 7.72 19.38
C LEU A 46 0.48 7.89 17.96
N MET A 47 1.48 7.09 17.61
CA MET A 47 1.98 6.98 16.24
C MET A 47 1.91 5.52 15.80
N PRO A 48 1.20 5.19 14.70
CA PRO A 48 1.23 3.85 14.13
C PRO A 48 2.65 3.39 13.84
N PHE A 49 2.94 2.10 13.97
CA PHE A 49 4.30 1.58 13.77
C PHE A 49 4.84 1.87 12.37
N GLU A 50 3.97 1.79 11.37
CA GLU A 50 4.25 2.16 9.98
C GLU A 50 4.58 3.65 9.80
N GLY A 51 4.11 4.52 10.69
CA GLY A 51 4.41 5.95 10.67
C GLY A 51 5.75 6.31 11.33
N LEU A 52 6.35 5.40 12.12
CA LEU A 52 7.59 5.66 12.86
C LEU A 52 8.82 5.82 11.95
N ILE A 53 8.71 5.42 10.67
CA ILE A 53 9.82 5.58 9.72
C ILE A 53 9.90 7.00 9.14
N HIS A 54 8.85 7.82 9.28
CA HIS A 54 8.78 9.12 8.63
C HIS A 54 9.64 10.18 9.36
N PRO A 55 10.50 10.94 8.65
CA PRO A 55 10.84 10.79 7.23
C PRO A 55 11.83 9.64 6.98
N TYR A 56 11.63 8.88 5.90
CA TYR A 56 12.59 7.86 5.45
C TYR A 56 13.29 8.32 4.17
N PRO A 57 14.60 8.10 3.99
CA PRO A 57 15.28 8.52 2.77
C PRO A 57 14.68 7.87 1.51
N LEU A 58 14.32 8.71 0.53
CA LEU A 58 13.95 8.26 -0.80
C LEU A 58 15.22 8.03 -1.63
N LEU A 59 15.27 6.92 -2.36
CA LEU A 59 16.40 6.58 -3.23
C LEU A 59 16.38 7.35 -4.55
N PHE A 60 15.18 7.75 -4.98
CA PHE A 60 14.88 8.48 -6.21
C PHE A 60 13.53 9.20 -6.03
N ASP A 61 13.23 10.17 -6.90
CA ASP A 61 11.96 10.89 -6.86
C ASP A 61 10.78 9.94 -7.10
N PRO A 62 9.68 10.04 -6.33
CA PRO A 62 8.49 9.21 -6.52
C PRO A 62 8.02 9.14 -7.98
N PRO A 63 8.00 7.96 -8.60
CA PRO A 63 7.50 7.77 -9.95
C PRO A 63 6.13 8.40 -10.20
N LEU A 64 6.04 9.15 -11.30
CA LEU A 64 4.84 9.82 -11.80
C LEU A 64 4.28 10.93 -10.87
N ILE A 65 5.09 11.46 -9.95
CA ILE A 65 4.69 12.52 -9.02
C ILE A 65 4.27 13.81 -9.73
N GLU A 66 4.77 14.06 -10.95
CA GLU A 66 4.37 15.20 -11.78
C GLU A 66 2.88 15.15 -12.19
N HIS A 67 2.24 13.99 -12.06
CA HIS A 67 0.81 13.80 -12.30
C HIS A 67 -0.02 13.86 -11.01
N ALA A 68 0.61 13.88 -9.84
CA ALA A 68 -0.09 13.94 -8.57
C ALA A 68 -0.88 15.25 -8.43
N VAL A 69 -2.03 15.17 -7.76
CA VAL A 69 -2.94 16.31 -7.55
C VAL A 69 -3.05 16.65 -6.07
N GLY A 70 -3.34 17.91 -5.75
CA GLY A 70 -3.44 18.37 -4.37
C GLY A 70 -2.08 18.66 -3.71
N LYS A 71 -2.10 19.48 -2.65
CA LYS A 71 -0.87 19.94 -1.96
C LYS A 71 -0.23 18.86 -1.08
N ASN A 72 -1.03 17.93 -0.57
CA ASN A 72 -0.62 16.84 0.33
C ASN A 72 -0.92 15.48 -0.30
N ASN A 73 -0.43 15.24 -1.52
CA ASN A 73 -0.75 14.07 -2.33
C ASN A 73 -0.32 12.71 -1.74
N GLY A 74 0.41 12.68 -0.62
CA GLY A 74 0.85 11.45 0.03
C GLY A 74 1.90 10.63 -0.73
N PHE A 75 2.35 11.05 -1.93
CA PHE A 75 3.28 10.28 -2.76
C PHE A 75 4.60 10.04 -2.03
N ALA A 76 5.20 11.09 -1.48
CA ALA A 76 6.46 10.99 -0.75
C ALA A 76 6.35 9.96 0.38
N HIS A 77 5.35 10.10 1.26
CA HIS A 77 5.16 9.17 2.36
C HIS A 77 4.90 7.72 1.91
N ARG A 78 4.13 7.54 0.83
CA ARG A 78 3.91 6.20 0.27
C ARG A 78 5.22 5.58 -0.23
N TRP A 79 6.07 6.37 -0.87
CA TRP A 79 7.37 5.93 -1.37
C TRP A 79 8.40 5.73 -0.26
N GLU A 80 8.36 6.49 0.82
CA GLU A 80 9.16 6.22 2.04
C GLU A 80 8.89 4.80 2.55
N MET A 81 7.61 4.43 2.64
CA MET A 81 7.20 3.08 3.06
C MET A 81 7.65 2.00 2.06
N LEU A 82 7.50 2.23 0.75
CA LEU A 82 7.95 1.28 -0.27
C LEU A 82 9.48 1.10 -0.26
N SER A 83 10.24 2.18 -0.13
CA SER A 83 11.70 2.18 0.00
C SER A 83 12.13 1.44 1.25
N TYR A 84 11.50 1.72 2.40
CA TYR A 84 11.78 0.99 3.63
C TYR A 84 11.44 -0.49 3.52
N ALA A 85 10.30 -0.85 2.92
CA ALA A 85 9.84 -2.23 2.83
C ALA A 85 10.69 -3.07 1.87
N PHE A 86 11.05 -2.52 0.71
CA PHE A 86 11.55 -3.31 -0.43
C PHE A 86 12.90 -2.86 -0.97
N ALA A 87 13.33 -1.61 -0.75
CA ALA A 87 14.56 -1.04 -1.32
C ALA A 87 14.70 -1.32 -2.83
N LEU A 88 13.65 -1.02 -3.59
CA LEU A 88 13.60 -1.27 -5.04
C LEU A 88 14.66 -0.45 -5.77
N PRO A 89 15.27 -0.99 -6.84
CA PRO A 89 16.18 -0.23 -7.70
C PRO A 89 15.43 0.88 -8.44
N ASP A 90 16.14 1.96 -8.79
CA ASP A 90 15.58 3.06 -9.57
C ASP A 90 15.03 2.52 -10.91
N PRO A 91 13.73 2.72 -11.18
CA PRO A 91 13.15 2.25 -12.44
C PRO A 91 13.67 3.02 -13.67
N ALA A 92 14.15 4.25 -13.53
CA ALA A 92 14.68 5.05 -14.63
C ALA A 92 16.06 4.56 -15.11
N ASP A 93 16.82 3.89 -14.24
CA ASP A 93 18.12 3.29 -14.57
C ASP A 93 18.01 1.97 -15.35
N PHE A 94 16.79 1.51 -15.65
CA PHE A 94 16.58 0.25 -16.36
C PHE A 94 17.03 0.35 -17.84
N PRO A 95 17.80 -0.62 -18.37
CA PRO A 95 18.38 -0.49 -19.70
C PRO A 95 17.32 -0.59 -20.81
N ALA A 96 17.56 0.13 -21.91
CA ALA A 96 16.83 -0.04 -23.16
C ALA A 96 16.95 -1.49 -23.67
N LEU A 97 15.84 -2.06 -24.12
CA LEU A 97 15.79 -3.44 -24.62
C LEU A 97 15.53 -3.45 -26.13
N ALA A 98 16.59 -3.67 -26.91
CA ALA A 98 16.51 -3.73 -28.38
C ALA A 98 15.59 -4.84 -28.91
N GLY A 99 15.31 -5.87 -28.11
CA GLY A 99 14.44 -7.00 -28.46
C GLY A 99 12.94 -6.73 -28.41
N LEU A 100 12.50 -5.51 -28.08
CA LEU A 100 11.08 -5.13 -28.04
C LEU A 100 10.55 -4.79 -29.44
N THR A 101 9.49 -5.49 -29.86
CA THR A 101 8.77 -5.20 -31.11
C THR A 101 7.87 -3.97 -30.97
N ASP A 102 7.38 -3.41 -32.08
CA ASP A 102 6.43 -2.29 -32.06
C ASP A 102 5.12 -2.64 -31.36
N ASP A 103 4.67 -3.90 -31.46
CA ASP A 103 3.50 -4.41 -30.74
C ASP A 103 3.77 -4.46 -29.23
N ASP A 104 4.95 -4.95 -28.82
CA ASP A 104 5.34 -4.95 -27.40
C ASP A 104 5.37 -3.52 -26.86
N LYS A 105 6.01 -2.59 -27.59
CA LYS A 105 6.06 -1.18 -27.23
C LYS A 105 4.66 -0.56 -27.14
N THR A 106 3.72 -0.98 -27.98
CA THR A 106 2.32 -0.51 -27.91
C THR A 106 1.64 -0.92 -26.60
N VAL A 107 1.83 -2.15 -26.15
CA VAL A 107 1.31 -2.64 -24.86
C VAL A 107 1.96 -1.89 -23.69
N LEU A 108 3.28 -1.75 -23.69
CA LEU A 108 4.02 -1.03 -22.65
C LEU A 108 3.61 0.45 -22.56
N ARG A 109 3.45 1.14 -23.69
CA ARG A 109 2.92 2.51 -23.74
C ARG A 109 1.50 2.61 -23.20
N ARG A 110 0.64 1.62 -23.48
CA ARG A 110 -0.72 1.57 -22.94
C ARG A 110 -0.70 1.42 -21.42
N TYR A 111 0.13 0.52 -20.88
CA TYR A 111 0.31 0.34 -19.44
C TYR A 111 0.73 1.66 -18.78
N ALA A 112 1.80 2.28 -19.28
CA ALA A 112 2.30 3.57 -18.82
C ALA A 112 1.24 4.68 -18.86
N LYS A 113 0.48 4.78 -19.96
CA LYS A 113 -0.61 5.77 -20.09
C LYS A 113 -1.68 5.60 -19.01
N VAL A 114 -2.04 4.36 -18.68
CA VAL A 114 -3.03 4.09 -17.62
C VAL A 114 -2.45 4.44 -16.25
N CYS A 115 -1.18 4.13 -15.98
CA CYS A 115 -0.48 4.54 -14.76
C CYS A 115 -0.45 6.07 -14.58
N ARG A 116 -0.06 6.82 -15.62
CA ARG A 116 -0.05 8.31 -15.58
C ARG A 116 -1.43 8.89 -15.29
N ARG A 117 -2.46 8.34 -15.92
CA ARG A 117 -3.85 8.76 -15.65
C ARG A 117 -4.24 8.47 -14.19
N LEU A 118 -3.96 7.25 -13.71
CA LEU A 118 -4.29 6.84 -12.35
C LEU A 118 -3.53 7.65 -11.29
N ALA A 119 -2.29 8.03 -11.55
CA ALA A 119 -1.50 8.89 -10.66
C ALA A 119 -2.17 10.25 -10.39
N GLY A 120 -2.99 10.76 -11.33
CA GLY A 120 -3.76 12.00 -11.17
C GLY A 120 -5.15 11.83 -10.55
N TYR A 121 -5.54 10.64 -10.08
CA TYR A 121 -6.87 10.43 -9.50
C TYR A 121 -6.91 10.87 -8.05
N SER A 122 -7.93 11.66 -7.68
CA SER A 122 -8.05 12.22 -6.33
C SER A 122 -8.11 11.15 -5.25
N ALA A 123 -8.72 9.99 -5.49
CA ALA A 123 -8.78 8.91 -4.50
C ALA A 123 -7.40 8.38 -4.05
N LEU A 124 -6.35 8.54 -4.87
CA LEU A 124 -4.98 8.17 -4.52
C LEU A 124 -4.18 9.32 -3.91
N ASN A 125 -4.67 10.55 -4.04
CA ASN A 125 -3.98 11.78 -3.67
C ASN A 125 -4.60 12.50 -2.47
N ASP A 126 -5.88 12.26 -2.18
CA ASP A 126 -6.60 12.87 -1.07
C ASP A 126 -6.15 12.29 0.26
N GLU A 127 -6.17 13.12 1.32
CA GLU A 127 -5.94 12.68 2.69
C GLU A 127 -7.10 11.77 3.14
N THR A 128 -6.90 10.47 2.94
CA THR A 128 -7.77 9.43 3.48
C THR A 128 -7.23 8.94 4.81
N GLY A 129 -8.13 8.64 5.73
CA GLY A 129 -7.72 8.36 7.10
C GLY A 129 -8.81 7.68 7.88
N LEU A 130 -8.40 6.70 8.67
CA LEU A 130 -9.22 6.09 9.71
C LEU A 130 -8.80 6.71 11.04
N SER A 131 -9.73 7.37 11.73
CA SER A 131 -9.51 7.85 13.09
C SER A 131 -10.49 7.16 14.03
N TRP A 132 -10.04 6.92 15.25
CA TRP A 132 -10.90 6.40 16.31
C TRP A 132 -10.67 7.22 17.57
N SER A 133 -11.74 7.41 18.34
CA SER A 133 -11.69 8.10 19.62
C SER A 133 -12.54 7.35 20.64
N VAL A 134 -12.07 7.32 21.89
CA VAL A 134 -12.81 6.70 23.00
C VAL A 134 -12.92 7.73 24.10
N LYS A 135 -14.15 8.12 24.43
CA LYS A 135 -14.41 8.95 25.62
C LYS A 135 -14.57 8.04 26.85
N LYS A 136 -14.26 8.55 28.04
CA LYS A 136 -14.38 7.82 29.30
C LYS A 136 -15.77 7.19 29.45
N GLY A 137 -15.84 5.86 29.52
CA GLY A 137 -17.09 5.09 29.66
C GLY A 137 -17.97 5.01 28.41
N GLY A 138 -17.51 5.53 27.26
CA GLY A 138 -18.22 5.49 25.99
C GLY A 138 -17.76 4.35 25.07
N GLN A 139 -18.55 4.08 24.04
CA GLN A 139 -18.14 3.22 22.93
C GLN A 139 -17.09 3.94 22.06
N PRO A 140 -16.19 3.19 21.37
CA PRO A 140 -15.32 3.77 20.37
C PRO A 140 -16.12 4.44 19.24
N ASP A 141 -15.79 5.69 18.94
CA ASP A 141 -16.26 6.43 17.76
C ASP A 141 -15.21 6.28 16.66
N VAL A 142 -15.57 5.63 15.55
CA VAL A 142 -14.68 5.36 14.41
C VAL A 142 -15.13 6.23 13.24
N LYS A 143 -14.24 7.09 12.75
CA LYS A 143 -14.49 7.98 11.62
C LYS A 143 -13.58 7.63 10.46
N LEU A 144 -14.17 7.61 9.27
CA LEU A 144 -13.49 7.39 8.02
C LEU A 144 -13.54 8.65 7.15
N SER A 145 -12.37 9.16 6.76
CA SER A 145 -12.23 10.02 5.59
C SER A 145 -12.01 9.12 4.37
N PHE A 146 -13.01 9.04 3.49
CA PHE A 146 -13.00 8.21 2.29
C PHE A 146 -13.26 9.05 1.04
N PRO A 147 -12.71 8.66 -0.13
CA PRO A 147 -13.07 9.29 -1.39
C PRO A 147 -14.57 9.13 -1.68
N THR A 148 -15.11 10.00 -2.54
CA THR A 148 -16.48 9.83 -3.03
C THR A 148 -16.63 8.50 -3.78
N GLU A 149 -17.85 7.98 -3.87
CA GLU A 149 -18.12 6.73 -4.60
C GLU A 149 -17.67 6.81 -6.07
N GLU A 150 -17.89 7.96 -6.73
CA GLU A 150 -17.40 8.21 -8.08
C GLU A 150 -15.86 8.13 -8.17
N ALA A 151 -15.16 8.79 -7.24
CA ALA A 151 -13.71 8.80 -7.21
C ALA A 151 -13.14 7.40 -6.94
N PHE A 152 -13.74 6.66 -6.00
CA PHE A 152 -13.32 5.29 -5.69
C PHE A 152 -13.63 4.34 -6.86
N GLY A 153 -14.84 4.37 -7.42
CA GLY A 153 -15.24 3.52 -8.55
C GLY A 153 -14.38 3.76 -9.80
N GLY A 154 -14.13 5.03 -10.14
CA GLY A 154 -13.23 5.39 -11.24
C GLY A 154 -11.81 4.87 -11.02
N THR A 155 -11.28 5.03 -9.81
CA THR A 155 -9.95 4.52 -9.40
C THR A 155 -9.88 3.01 -9.51
N SER A 156 -10.86 2.29 -8.98
CA SER A 156 -10.94 0.83 -9.02
C SER A 156 -10.98 0.31 -10.47
N LEU A 157 -11.72 0.97 -11.36
CA LEU A 157 -11.77 0.60 -12.78
C LEU A 157 -10.43 0.80 -13.50
N ALA A 158 -9.76 1.95 -13.27
CA ALA A 158 -8.45 2.22 -13.85
C ALA A 158 -7.37 1.29 -13.28
N PHE A 159 -7.40 1.03 -11.96
CA PHE A 159 -6.55 0.06 -11.29
C PHE A 159 -6.73 -1.35 -11.84
N ARG A 160 -7.97 -1.79 -12.09
CA ARG A 160 -8.27 -3.12 -12.65
C ARG A 160 -7.54 -3.35 -13.99
N GLN A 161 -7.44 -2.34 -14.85
CA GLN A 161 -6.71 -2.42 -16.13
C GLN A 161 -5.22 -2.76 -15.95
N LEU A 162 -4.62 -2.35 -14.83
CA LEU A 162 -3.23 -2.63 -14.49
C LEU A 162 -3.07 -3.94 -13.71
N HIS A 163 -4.07 -4.28 -12.89
CA HIS A 163 -3.98 -5.35 -11.91
C HIS A 163 -4.42 -6.72 -12.41
N SER A 164 -5.48 -6.79 -13.22
CA SER A 164 -6.08 -8.04 -13.70
C SER A 164 -5.22 -8.72 -14.77
N ASP A 165 -5.06 -10.04 -14.68
CA ASP A 165 -4.31 -10.82 -15.67
C ASP A 165 -5.05 -10.99 -17.01
N ASP A 166 -6.35 -10.71 -17.04
CA ASP A 166 -7.20 -10.74 -18.23
C ASP A 166 -7.01 -9.52 -19.14
N GLU A 167 -6.38 -8.47 -18.62
CA GLU A 167 -6.17 -7.22 -19.34
C GLU A 167 -4.89 -7.28 -20.20
N THR A 168 -4.99 -6.82 -21.45
CA THR A 168 -3.91 -6.92 -22.44
C THR A 168 -2.67 -6.11 -22.05
N ALA A 169 -2.86 -5.00 -21.33
CA ALA A 169 -1.80 -4.13 -20.84
C ALA A 169 -1.79 -4.09 -19.31
N SER A 170 -1.77 -5.27 -18.68
CA SER A 170 -1.61 -5.43 -17.23
C SER A 170 -0.16 -5.54 -16.78
N PHE A 171 0.08 -5.52 -15.47
CA PHE A 171 1.40 -5.76 -14.89
C PHE A 171 1.99 -7.10 -15.34
N SER A 172 1.20 -8.18 -15.31
CA SER A 172 1.67 -9.51 -15.65
C SER A 172 2.08 -9.61 -17.12
N ARG A 173 1.31 -8.98 -18.02
CA ARG A 173 1.65 -8.90 -19.46
C ARG A 173 2.91 -8.07 -19.68
N THR A 174 2.96 -6.87 -19.13
CA THR A 174 4.13 -5.95 -19.19
C THR A 174 5.39 -6.64 -18.70
N LYS A 175 5.36 -7.27 -17.52
CA LYS A 175 6.48 -8.07 -16.99
C LYS A 175 6.88 -9.20 -17.93
N GLY A 176 5.91 -9.92 -18.49
CA GLY A 176 6.16 -11.01 -19.44
C GLY A 176 6.90 -10.56 -20.70
N LEU A 177 6.51 -9.41 -21.25
CA LEU A 177 7.17 -8.80 -22.41
C LEU A 177 8.61 -8.40 -22.09
N LEU A 178 8.84 -7.72 -20.97
CA LEU A 178 10.19 -7.34 -20.54
C LEU A 178 11.08 -8.57 -20.33
N MET A 179 10.58 -9.61 -19.65
CA MET A 179 11.32 -10.87 -19.45
C MET A 179 11.61 -11.60 -20.76
N LYS A 180 10.71 -11.52 -21.75
CA LYS A 180 10.94 -12.07 -23.09
C LYS A 180 12.04 -11.29 -23.82
N ALA A 181 12.01 -9.97 -23.79
CA ALA A 181 13.03 -9.14 -24.42
C ALA A 181 14.42 -9.30 -23.76
N ILE A 182 14.49 -9.41 -22.43
CA ILE A 182 15.74 -9.67 -21.70
C ILE A 182 16.40 -10.98 -22.16
N LYS A 183 15.61 -12.04 -22.44
CA LYS A 183 16.15 -13.32 -22.93
C LYS A 183 16.82 -13.24 -24.30
N LEU A 184 16.57 -12.18 -25.05
CA LEU A 184 17.20 -11.93 -26.36
C LEU A 184 18.54 -11.20 -26.25
N LEU A 185 18.88 -10.66 -25.07
CA LEU A 185 20.19 -10.03 -24.83
C LEU A 185 21.31 -11.08 -24.82
N PRO A 186 22.57 -10.67 -25.05
CA PRO A 186 23.74 -11.52 -24.80
C PRO A 186 23.72 -12.07 -23.36
N ALA A 187 24.12 -13.32 -23.18
CA ALA A 187 24.01 -14.02 -21.88
C ALA A 187 24.63 -13.25 -20.70
N ALA A 188 25.73 -12.54 -20.94
CA ALA A 188 26.41 -11.71 -19.93
C ALA A 188 25.60 -10.49 -19.46
N GLU A 189 24.66 -10.00 -20.29
CA GLU A 189 23.86 -8.81 -20.03
C GLU A 189 22.46 -9.12 -19.48
N GLN A 190 22.05 -10.39 -19.45
CA GLN A 190 20.70 -10.77 -19.05
C GLN A 190 20.44 -10.62 -17.56
N GLU A 191 21.43 -10.89 -16.72
CA GLU A 191 21.20 -11.13 -15.29
C GLU A 191 20.80 -9.86 -14.53
N ALA A 192 21.45 -8.73 -14.83
CA ALA A 192 21.15 -7.45 -14.18
C ALA A 192 19.69 -6.98 -14.41
N PRO A 193 19.20 -6.81 -15.66
CA PRO A 193 17.81 -6.39 -15.89
C PRO A 193 16.80 -7.45 -15.43
N LYS A 194 17.13 -8.74 -15.54
CA LYS A 194 16.29 -9.81 -15.02
C LYS A 194 16.10 -9.70 -13.51
N ASN A 195 17.18 -9.41 -12.77
CA ASN A 195 17.13 -9.22 -11.32
C ASN A 195 16.24 -8.03 -10.96
N VAL A 196 16.37 -6.90 -11.68
CA VAL A 196 15.52 -5.72 -11.46
C VAL A 196 14.04 -6.08 -11.64
N VAL A 197 13.63 -6.62 -12.80
CA VAL A 197 12.22 -7.01 -13.04
C VAL A 197 11.71 -8.01 -12.00
N THR A 198 12.57 -8.94 -11.56
CA THR A 198 12.24 -9.92 -10.53
C THR A 198 12.01 -9.28 -9.16
N GLN A 199 12.79 -8.28 -8.77
CA GLN A 199 12.60 -7.56 -7.50
C GLN A 199 11.27 -6.83 -7.45
N TRP A 200 10.91 -6.10 -8.52
CA TRP A 200 9.60 -5.45 -8.65
C TRP A 200 8.45 -6.45 -8.61
N ALA A 201 8.58 -7.59 -9.31
CA ALA A 201 7.58 -8.66 -9.27
C ALA A 201 7.42 -9.28 -7.87
N LYS A 202 8.51 -9.47 -7.13
CA LYS A 202 8.48 -9.94 -5.74
C LYS A 202 7.81 -8.93 -4.81
N ALA A 203 8.07 -7.64 -4.98
CA ALA A 203 7.39 -6.60 -4.21
C ALA A 203 5.87 -6.60 -4.48
N ARG A 204 5.44 -6.73 -5.75
CA ARG A 204 4.01 -6.92 -6.07
C ARG A 204 3.43 -8.12 -5.34
N GLY A 205 4.10 -9.27 -5.41
CA GLY A 205 3.66 -10.49 -4.73
C GLY A 205 3.48 -10.28 -3.23
N LYS A 206 4.41 -9.59 -2.56
CA LYS A 206 4.29 -9.24 -1.14
C LYS A 206 3.09 -8.33 -0.87
N LEU A 207 2.89 -7.29 -1.67
CA LEU A 207 1.76 -6.36 -1.54
C LEU A 207 0.40 -6.99 -1.82
N MET A 208 0.33 -8.04 -2.63
CA MET A 208 -0.91 -8.80 -2.83
C MET A 208 -1.27 -9.64 -1.61
N ASN A 209 -0.29 -10.08 -0.82
CA ASN A 209 -0.50 -10.95 0.34
C ASN A 209 -0.61 -10.18 1.67
N ARG A 210 -0.18 -8.91 1.70
CA ARG A 210 -0.13 -8.12 2.93
C ARG A 210 -0.10 -6.62 2.63
N LEU A 211 -0.88 -5.85 3.37
CA LEU A 211 -0.87 -4.39 3.26
C LEU A 211 0.53 -3.81 3.53
N LEU A 212 0.89 -2.74 2.83
CA LEU A 212 2.19 -2.08 2.98
C LEU A 212 2.40 -1.61 4.43
N GLU A 213 1.35 -1.07 5.03
CA GLU A 213 1.28 -0.64 6.43
C GLU A 213 1.70 -1.80 7.35
N ASN A 214 1.14 -2.99 7.16
CA ASN A 214 1.50 -4.15 7.97
C ASN A 214 2.94 -4.63 7.71
N ILE A 215 3.41 -4.60 6.46
CA ILE A 215 4.80 -4.95 6.12
C ILE A 215 5.78 -4.03 6.85
N VAL A 216 5.57 -2.71 6.77
CA VAL A 216 6.42 -1.70 7.42
C VAL A 216 6.32 -1.83 8.93
N ALA A 217 5.11 -1.88 9.49
CA ALA A 217 4.90 -2.01 10.93
C ALA A 217 5.60 -3.23 11.51
N THR A 218 5.47 -4.39 10.85
CA THR A 218 6.14 -5.63 11.23
C THR A 218 7.65 -5.46 11.19
N LYS A 219 8.20 -4.89 10.11
CA LYS A 219 9.65 -4.70 9.95
C LYS A 219 10.19 -3.76 11.04
N VAL A 220 9.54 -2.62 11.29
CA VAL A 220 9.92 -1.69 12.36
C VAL A 220 9.91 -2.37 13.73
N GLY A 221 8.80 -3.04 14.07
CA GLY A 221 8.66 -3.68 15.38
C GLY A 221 9.57 -4.88 15.60
N LYS A 222 10.09 -5.51 14.53
CA LYS A 222 11.04 -6.64 14.60
C LYS A 222 12.51 -6.20 14.58
N SER A 223 12.84 -5.01 14.12
CA SER A 223 14.23 -4.53 13.98
C SER A 223 14.79 -3.78 15.19
N GLY A 224 13.98 -3.53 16.23
CA GLY A 224 14.41 -2.80 17.43
C GLY A 224 15.21 -3.65 18.44
N PRO A 225 15.77 -3.02 19.50
CA PRO A 225 16.50 -3.72 20.57
C PRO A 225 15.61 -4.67 21.39
N HIS A 226 14.30 -4.46 21.33
CA HIS A 226 13.28 -5.35 21.88
C HIS A 226 12.31 -5.73 20.77
N PRO A 227 12.66 -6.72 19.92
CA PRO A 227 11.78 -7.18 18.86
C PRO A 227 10.43 -7.62 19.43
N ALA A 228 9.35 -7.18 18.79
CA ALA A 228 8.01 -7.65 19.10
C ALA A 228 7.91 -9.19 18.92
N PRO A 229 7.06 -9.88 19.69
CA PRO A 229 6.82 -11.31 19.49
C PRO A 229 6.17 -11.60 18.13
N ASP A 230 6.17 -12.86 17.69
CA ASP A 230 5.70 -13.26 16.34
C ASP A 230 4.19 -13.07 16.14
N ASP A 231 3.42 -13.17 17.22
CA ASP A 231 1.97 -12.98 17.26
C ASP A 231 1.55 -11.54 17.57
N PHE A 232 2.50 -10.59 17.59
CA PHE A 232 2.19 -9.19 17.90
C PHE A 232 1.17 -8.62 16.89
N PRO A 233 0.06 -8.01 17.34
CA PRO A 233 -1.05 -7.61 16.47
C PRO A 233 -0.75 -6.26 15.79
N PHE A 234 0.27 -6.23 14.92
CA PHE A 234 0.56 -5.06 14.10
C PHE A 234 -0.66 -4.64 13.27
N SER A 235 -0.75 -3.34 12.98
CA SER A 235 -1.84 -2.76 12.21
C SER A 235 -2.13 -3.57 10.95
N TYR A 236 -3.41 -3.87 10.71
CA TYR A 236 -3.89 -4.59 9.54
C TYR A 236 -3.37 -6.03 9.38
N CYS A 237 -2.92 -6.69 10.45
CA CYS A 237 -2.40 -8.07 10.37
C CYS A 237 -3.44 -9.11 9.91
N ASN A 238 -4.73 -8.79 9.98
CA ASN A 238 -5.84 -9.63 9.55
C ASN A 238 -6.34 -9.34 8.13
N ILE A 239 -5.73 -8.41 7.40
CA ILE A 239 -6.15 -8.05 6.05
C ILE A 239 -5.40 -8.88 5.01
N ASP A 240 -6.15 -9.54 4.14
CA ASP A 240 -5.68 -10.11 2.87
C ASP A 240 -6.02 -9.13 1.72
N PRO A 241 -5.03 -8.40 1.17
CA PRO A 241 -5.29 -7.39 0.14
C PRO A 241 -5.89 -7.96 -1.13
N GLN A 242 -5.41 -9.12 -1.59
CA GLN A 242 -5.89 -9.72 -2.84
C GLN A 242 -7.35 -10.13 -2.71
N LYS A 243 -7.69 -10.83 -1.62
CA LYS A 243 -9.08 -11.20 -1.36
C LYS A 243 -9.96 -9.95 -1.21
N LEU A 244 -9.50 -8.96 -0.45
CA LEU A 244 -10.27 -7.75 -0.19
C LEU A 244 -10.56 -6.94 -1.46
N ILE A 245 -9.57 -6.78 -2.34
CA ILE A 245 -9.77 -6.11 -3.65
C ILE A 245 -10.80 -6.86 -4.49
N LEU A 246 -10.74 -8.19 -4.55
CA LEU A 246 -11.72 -8.99 -5.29
C LEU A 246 -13.13 -8.80 -4.72
N THR A 247 -13.29 -8.93 -3.41
CA THR A 247 -14.59 -8.78 -2.75
C THR A 247 -15.20 -7.40 -2.98
N PHE A 248 -14.42 -6.32 -2.93
CA PHE A 248 -14.96 -4.98 -3.23
C PHE A 248 -15.27 -4.78 -4.73
N ASN A 249 -14.37 -5.18 -5.62
CA ASN A 249 -14.52 -4.96 -7.05
C ASN A 249 -15.67 -5.78 -7.67
N TYR A 250 -15.87 -7.02 -7.19
CA TYR A 250 -16.88 -7.94 -7.71
C TYR A 250 -18.10 -8.09 -6.79
N GLY A 251 -18.08 -7.49 -5.60
CA GLY A 251 -19.24 -7.42 -4.71
C GLY A 251 -20.19 -6.28 -5.08
N ASP A 252 -19.65 -5.11 -5.47
CA ASP A 252 -20.50 -3.96 -5.83
C ASP A 252 -19.79 -2.82 -6.60
N THR A 253 -18.45 -2.70 -6.53
CA THR A 253 -17.77 -1.49 -7.04
C THR A 253 -17.66 -1.44 -8.57
N ILE A 254 -17.37 -2.57 -9.22
CA ILE A 254 -17.16 -2.66 -10.69
C ILE A 254 -18.15 -3.65 -11.31
N HIS A 255 -18.28 -4.81 -10.67
CA HIS A 255 -19.22 -5.86 -11.02
C HIS A 255 -20.03 -6.25 -9.79
N PHE A 256 -21.25 -6.73 -10.03
CA PHE A 256 -22.11 -7.33 -9.01
C PHE A 256 -22.19 -8.84 -9.29
N SER A 257 -21.14 -9.59 -8.92
CA SER A 257 -21.06 -11.03 -9.22
C SER A 257 -20.16 -11.80 -8.25
N GLY A 258 -20.73 -12.75 -7.51
CA GLY A 258 -20.01 -13.81 -6.79
C GLY A 258 -19.47 -13.44 -5.41
N GLU A 259 -19.42 -12.15 -5.05
CA GLU A 259 -18.83 -11.66 -3.80
C GLU A 259 -19.80 -10.82 -2.95
N GLN A 260 -21.09 -10.77 -3.29
CA GLN A 260 -22.04 -9.85 -2.66
C GLN A 260 -22.31 -10.19 -1.19
N GLU A 261 -22.51 -11.48 -0.90
CA GLU A 261 -22.72 -11.95 0.47
C GLU A 261 -21.48 -11.67 1.32
N SER A 262 -20.30 -11.97 0.81
CA SER A 262 -19.03 -11.66 1.49
C SER A 262 -18.82 -10.16 1.71
N LEU A 263 -19.15 -9.31 0.73
CA LEU A 263 -19.07 -7.86 0.91
C LEU A 263 -20.09 -7.37 1.95
N SER A 264 -21.32 -7.88 1.91
CA SER A 264 -22.37 -7.54 2.88
C SER A 264 -21.96 -7.91 4.31
N GLU A 265 -21.36 -9.09 4.51
CA GLU A 265 -20.85 -9.55 5.81
C GLU A 265 -19.72 -8.64 6.34
N LEU A 266 -18.78 -8.22 5.48
CA LEU A 266 -17.70 -7.31 5.88
C LEU A 266 -18.24 -5.94 6.34
N LEU A 267 -19.34 -5.48 5.73
CA LEU A 267 -19.88 -4.14 5.94
C LEU A 267 -21.05 -4.09 6.93
N GLU A 268 -21.49 -5.23 7.48
CA GLU A 268 -22.64 -5.30 8.39
C GLU A 268 -22.46 -4.44 9.65
N VAL A 269 -21.25 -4.42 10.21
CA VAL A 269 -20.90 -3.59 11.37
C VAL A 269 -20.23 -2.30 10.89
N GLU A 270 -20.74 -1.14 11.28
CA GLU A 270 -20.25 0.17 10.84
C GLU A 270 -18.74 0.37 11.05
N ALA A 271 -18.22 -0.06 12.21
CA ALA A 271 -16.78 -0.01 12.50
C ALA A 271 -15.96 -0.92 11.55
N ASN A 272 -16.49 -2.09 11.18
CA ASN A 272 -15.86 -2.98 10.19
C ASN A 272 -15.93 -2.34 8.80
N ALA A 273 -17.07 -1.75 8.44
CA ALA A 273 -17.24 -1.09 7.16
C ALA A 273 -16.21 0.02 6.96
N ALA A 274 -15.99 0.87 7.97
CA ALA A 274 -14.96 1.89 7.95
C ALA A 274 -13.55 1.30 7.77
N TYR A 275 -13.24 0.24 8.51
CA TYR A 275 -11.95 -0.43 8.48
C TYR A 275 -11.65 -1.10 7.13
N TYR A 276 -12.58 -1.90 6.60
CA TYR A 276 -12.39 -2.62 5.35
C TYR A 276 -12.40 -1.68 4.14
N ARG A 277 -13.23 -0.62 4.14
CA ARG A 277 -13.18 0.43 3.11
C ARG A 277 -11.81 1.12 3.10
N HIS A 278 -11.31 1.51 4.26
CA HIS A 278 -9.97 2.10 4.33
C HIS A 278 -8.89 1.12 3.86
N ALA A 279 -8.93 -0.13 4.34
CA ALA A 279 -7.95 -1.15 4.01
C ALA A 279 -7.90 -1.47 2.50
N VAL A 280 -9.05 -1.53 1.80
CA VAL A 280 -9.05 -1.77 0.34
C VAL A 280 -8.44 -0.58 -0.41
N LEU A 281 -8.67 0.64 0.05
CA LEU A 281 -8.04 1.82 -0.54
C LEU A 281 -6.53 1.83 -0.33
N LEU A 282 -6.04 1.46 0.87
CA LEU A 282 -4.59 1.32 1.14
C LEU A 282 -3.95 0.25 0.24
N ALA A 283 -4.65 -0.86 -0.01
CA ALA A 283 -4.21 -1.92 -0.92
C ALA A 283 -4.07 -1.41 -2.36
N ILE A 284 -5.13 -0.79 -2.89
CA ILE A 284 -5.16 -0.22 -4.24
C ILE A 284 -4.09 0.86 -4.39
N THR A 285 -3.94 1.74 -3.40
CA THR A 285 -2.95 2.81 -3.40
C THR A 285 -1.53 2.24 -3.46
N SER A 286 -1.19 1.32 -2.55
CA SER A 286 0.16 0.76 -2.49
C SER A 286 0.54 -0.01 -3.76
N LEU A 287 -0.40 -0.78 -4.33
CA LEU A 287 -0.17 -1.47 -5.60
C LEU A 287 -0.09 -0.50 -6.79
N SER A 288 -0.90 0.56 -6.80
CA SER A 288 -0.86 1.58 -7.86
C SER A 288 0.49 2.29 -7.87
N HIS A 289 1.03 2.69 -6.72
CA HIS A 289 2.36 3.28 -6.63
C HIS A 289 3.47 2.35 -7.12
N LEU A 290 3.39 1.05 -6.80
CA LEU A 290 4.29 0.06 -7.39
C LEU A 290 4.17 0.03 -8.93
N TYR A 291 2.95 0.12 -9.46
CA TYR A 291 2.71 0.15 -10.91
C TYR A 291 3.20 1.43 -11.58
N PHE A 292 3.22 2.56 -10.86
CA PHE A 292 3.82 3.81 -11.35
C PHE A 292 5.33 3.63 -11.54
N GLY A 293 6.02 3.04 -10.56
CA GLY A 293 7.44 2.71 -10.71
C GLY A 293 7.70 1.71 -11.83
N PHE A 294 6.85 0.68 -11.96
CA PHE A 294 6.98 -0.28 -13.05
C PHE A 294 6.68 0.32 -14.44
N ALA A 295 5.87 1.38 -14.51
CA ALA A 295 5.64 2.12 -15.75
C ALA A 295 6.89 2.90 -16.18
N VAL A 296 7.58 3.56 -15.25
CA VAL A 296 8.88 4.22 -15.52
C VAL A 296 9.91 3.19 -16.02
N LEU A 297 9.95 2.01 -15.40
CA LEU A 297 10.80 0.90 -15.85
C LEU A 297 10.47 0.46 -17.28
N ALA A 298 9.18 0.30 -17.59
CA ALA A 298 8.73 -0.05 -18.94
C ALA A 298 9.07 1.04 -19.97
N GLU A 299 9.01 2.32 -19.59
CA GLU A 299 9.39 3.45 -20.44
C GLU A 299 10.89 3.47 -20.72
N ALA A 300 11.73 3.28 -19.70
CA ALA A 300 13.17 3.17 -19.87
C ALA A 300 13.56 2.00 -20.78
N ALA A 301 12.88 0.85 -20.65
CA ALA A 301 13.08 -0.30 -21.53
C ALA A 301 12.77 -0.02 -23.00
N MET A 302 11.85 0.91 -23.29
CA MET A 302 11.46 1.29 -24.65
C MET A 302 12.31 2.39 -25.28
N ALA A 303 13.21 3.00 -24.50
CA ALA A 303 14.09 4.06 -25.00
C ALA A 303 14.91 3.56 -26.20
N ASP A 304 15.22 4.47 -27.11
CA ASP A 304 16.15 4.15 -28.20
C ASP A 304 17.54 3.97 -27.58
N ALA A 305 18.23 2.89 -27.94
CA ALA A 305 19.59 2.65 -27.48
C ALA A 305 20.50 3.74 -28.06
N SER A 306 20.89 4.71 -27.22
CA SER A 306 21.92 5.71 -27.53
C SER A 306 23.31 5.09 -27.64
#